data_AF-A0A1E4G7K5-F1
#
_entry.id   AF-A0A1E4G7K5-F1
#
_cell.length_a   1.000
_cell.length_b   1.000
_cell.length_c   1.000
_cell.angle_alpha   90.00
_cell.angle_beta   90.00
_cell.angle_gamma   90.00
#
_symmetry.space_group_name_H-M   'P 1'
#
loop_
_entity.id
_entity.type
_entity.pdbx_description
1 polymer ?
#
loop_
_entity_poly.entity_id
_entity_poly.type
_entity_poly.pdbx_seq_one_letter_code
_entity_poly.pdbx_strand_id
1 'polypeptide(L)'
;MPGLEGLHDRLLRLMDKGTTGLTNLQTLKWCREFGMRVSWTILWGFPGEEDEWHAEMAEWIPSFEHLQPPAALCRIGYHRFSPYHTRAREYGLKQVAAPAYARVYPFPEADLQDLAYFFEDAPGAERLEGPGLSKLRQQVTRWTLRFTSGGLPAILSLLDREEQLEILDTRSCATRRRHVLNGAARLLYLECDSSQTPQSLASRLSLPLEQVQEHLDAMQADRLLAQQGGRYLALATRGQLPDLWHPSDFPGGSLSPRPESLLDQPWLQKVAGA
;
A
#
# COMPACT_ATOMS: atom_id res chain seq x y z
N MET A 1 -8.13 11.19 10.19
CA MET A 1 -8.55 9.78 10.29
C MET A 1 -7.32 8.90 10.13
N PRO A 2 -7.13 7.87 10.95
CA PRO A 2 -6.06 6.90 10.72
C PRO A 2 -6.37 6.12 9.44
N GLY A 3 -5.47 6.19 8.45
CA GLY A 3 -5.54 5.42 7.22
C GLY A 3 -4.36 4.46 7.09
N LEU A 4 -4.51 3.43 6.26
CA LEU A 4 -3.38 2.67 5.74
C LEU A 4 -2.75 3.58 4.67
N GLU A 5 -1.57 4.12 4.96
CA GLU A 5 -0.98 5.23 4.19
C GLU A 5 0.34 4.87 3.49
N GLY A 6 0.75 3.62 3.60
CA GLY A 6 1.99 3.11 3.02
C GLY A 6 2.32 1.71 3.51
N LEU A 7 3.30 1.06 2.89
CA LEU A 7 3.78 -0.27 3.23
C LEU A 7 5.28 -0.26 3.59
N HIS A 8 5.84 0.90 3.93
CA HIS A 8 7.26 1.05 4.22
C HIS A 8 7.52 1.79 5.53
N ASP A 9 8.28 1.18 6.45
CA ASP A 9 8.45 1.67 7.82
C ASP A 9 9.14 3.05 7.89
N ARG A 10 10.15 3.32 7.05
CA ARG A 10 10.84 4.63 7.04
C ARG A 10 9.89 5.74 6.59
N LEU A 11 9.07 5.45 5.59
CA LEU A 11 8.06 6.36 5.09
C LEU A 11 6.98 6.64 6.15
N LEU A 12 6.46 5.58 6.78
CA LEU A 12 5.43 5.68 7.82
C LEU A 12 5.94 6.41 9.07
N ARG A 13 7.24 6.34 9.38
CA ARG A 13 7.85 7.12 10.46
C ARG A 13 7.81 8.62 10.20
N LEU A 14 7.89 9.08 8.96
CA LEU A 14 7.74 10.51 8.62
C LEU A 14 6.33 11.04 8.96
N MET A 15 5.34 10.16 9.05
CA MET A 15 3.95 10.53 9.36
C MET A 15 3.67 10.65 10.86
N ASP A 16 4.57 10.18 11.73
CA ASP A 16 4.41 10.16 13.19
C ASP A 16 3.09 9.49 13.67
N LYS A 17 2.68 8.40 13.00
CA LYS A 17 1.42 7.68 13.30
C LYS A 17 1.58 6.43 14.16
N GLY A 18 2.81 6.02 14.45
CA GLY A 18 3.10 4.82 15.24
C GLY A 18 2.70 3.50 14.58
N THR A 19 2.49 3.47 13.25
CA THR A 19 2.19 2.25 12.49
C THR A 19 3.41 1.76 11.69
N THR A 20 3.37 0.51 11.23
CA THR A 20 4.42 -0.14 10.42
C THR A 20 3.84 -0.75 9.15
N GLY A 21 4.68 -1.00 8.15
CA GLY A 21 4.28 -1.62 6.89
C GLY A 21 3.65 -3.00 7.13
N LEU A 22 4.25 -3.81 8.01
CA LEU A 22 3.69 -5.10 8.40
C LEU A 22 2.35 -4.98 9.13
N THR A 23 2.13 -3.95 9.96
CA THR A 23 0.83 -3.72 10.62
C THR A 23 -0.24 -3.40 9.58
N ASN A 24 0.10 -2.57 8.59
CA ASN A 24 -0.82 -2.24 7.50
C ASN A 24 -1.11 -3.48 6.62
N LEU A 25 -0.10 -4.30 6.29
CA LEU A 25 -0.28 -5.57 5.56
C LEU A 25 -1.13 -6.58 6.34
N GLN A 26 -0.88 -6.73 7.64
CA GLN A 26 -1.66 -7.62 8.50
C GLN A 26 -3.13 -7.18 8.54
N THR A 27 -3.38 -5.87 8.60
CA THR A 27 -4.75 -5.31 8.51
C THR A 27 -5.39 -5.64 7.16
N LEU A 28 -4.69 -5.44 6.03
CA LEU A 28 -5.20 -5.78 4.70
C LEU A 28 -5.51 -7.27 4.55
N LYS A 29 -4.64 -8.13 5.09
CA LYS A 29 -4.84 -9.58 5.13
C LYS A 29 -6.11 -9.96 5.89
N TRP A 30 -6.27 -9.47 7.11
CA TRP A 30 -7.47 -9.77 7.91
C TRP A 30 -8.73 -9.21 7.25
N CYS A 31 -8.71 -7.98 6.74
CA CYS A 31 -9.85 -7.45 5.99
C CYS A 31 -10.21 -8.34 4.79
N ARG A 32 -9.22 -8.89 4.07
CA ARG A 32 -9.47 -9.82 2.98
C ARG A 32 -10.11 -11.12 3.46
N GLU A 33 -9.64 -11.69 4.57
CA GLU A 33 -10.20 -12.91 5.18
C GLU A 33 -11.64 -12.72 5.68
N PHE A 34 -11.96 -11.55 6.25
CA PHE A 34 -13.31 -11.22 6.73
C PHE A 34 -14.25 -10.68 5.64
N GLY A 35 -13.81 -10.63 4.37
CA GLY A 35 -14.63 -10.08 3.28
C GLY A 35 -14.89 -8.57 3.38
N MET A 36 -14.10 -7.85 4.17
CA MET A 36 -14.23 -6.41 4.34
C MET A 36 -13.59 -5.70 3.15
N ARG A 37 -14.37 -4.84 2.47
CA ARG A 37 -13.82 -3.95 1.44
C ARG A 37 -13.04 -2.80 2.11
N VAL A 38 -11.81 -2.57 1.67
CA VAL A 38 -10.93 -1.53 2.21
C VAL A 38 -10.61 -0.51 1.13
N SER A 39 -10.81 0.77 1.43
CA SER A 39 -10.31 1.87 0.61
C SER A 39 -9.17 2.54 1.35
N TRP A 40 -7.99 2.53 0.76
CA TRP A 40 -6.77 3.08 1.34
C TRP A 40 -5.87 3.69 0.27
N THR A 41 -4.84 4.42 0.67
CA THR A 41 -3.96 5.16 -0.26
C THR A 41 -2.51 5.00 0.12
N ILE A 42 -1.60 5.05 -0.83
CA ILE A 42 -0.17 5.23 -0.52
C ILE A 42 0.13 6.72 -0.62
N LEU A 43 0.58 7.32 0.48
CA LEU A 43 1.01 8.71 0.49
C LEU A 43 2.50 8.80 0.09
N TRP A 44 2.85 9.84 -0.65
CA TRP A 44 4.22 10.15 -1.05
C TRP A 44 4.45 11.67 -1.11
N GLY A 45 5.70 12.09 -1.26
CA GLY A 45 6.13 13.48 -1.33
C GLY A 45 6.44 14.11 0.03
N PHE A 46 6.84 13.32 1.02
CA PHE A 46 7.17 13.84 2.36
C PHE A 46 8.52 14.54 2.39
N PRO A 47 8.70 15.63 3.18
CA PRO A 47 10.02 16.19 3.42
C PRO A 47 10.97 15.13 4.01
N GLY A 48 12.13 14.94 3.39
CA GLY A 48 13.11 13.92 3.78
C GLY A 48 12.79 12.49 3.32
N GLU A 49 11.80 12.32 2.45
CA GLU A 49 11.56 11.04 1.79
C GLU A 49 12.65 10.73 0.76
N GLU A 50 13.03 9.45 0.66
CA GLU A 50 14.04 8.96 -0.29
C GLU A 50 13.38 8.10 -1.37
N ASP A 51 13.80 8.26 -2.63
CA ASP A 51 13.23 7.54 -3.78
C ASP A 51 13.51 6.03 -3.72
N GLU A 52 14.61 5.64 -3.08
CA GLU A 52 15.00 4.26 -2.81
C GLU A 52 13.91 3.51 -2.03
N TRP A 53 13.21 4.18 -1.12
CA TRP A 53 12.14 3.55 -0.33
C TRP A 53 10.94 3.17 -1.21
N HIS A 54 10.67 3.95 -2.26
CA HIS A 54 9.66 3.59 -3.25
C HIS A 54 10.13 2.41 -4.11
N ALA A 55 11.41 2.37 -4.48
CA ALA A 55 11.98 1.27 -5.24
C ALA A 55 11.91 -0.05 -4.45
N GLU A 56 12.27 -0.03 -3.17
CA GLU A 56 12.15 -1.17 -2.26
C GLU A 56 10.69 -1.63 -2.11
N MET A 57 9.76 -0.70 -1.88
CA MET A 57 8.33 -1.03 -1.78
C MET A 57 7.84 -1.69 -3.07
N ALA A 58 8.24 -1.17 -4.23
CA ALA A 58 7.85 -1.68 -5.54
C ALA A 58 8.29 -3.14 -5.77
N GLU A 59 9.41 -3.57 -5.18
CA GLU A 59 9.90 -4.96 -5.28
C GLU A 59 9.06 -5.97 -4.51
N TRP A 60 8.33 -5.50 -3.49
CA TRP A 60 7.47 -6.33 -2.67
C TRP A 60 6.01 -6.34 -3.12
N ILE A 61 5.54 -5.32 -3.86
CA ILE A 61 4.15 -5.26 -4.35
C ILE A 61 3.65 -6.57 -5.00
N PRO A 62 4.43 -7.29 -5.85
CA PRO A 62 4.00 -8.57 -6.40
C PRO A 62 3.61 -9.63 -5.35
N SER A 63 4.19 -9.55 -4.14
CA SER A 63 3.89 -10.47 -3.03
C SER A 63 2.52 -10.20 -2.37
N PHE A 64 1.89 -9.06 -2.68
CA PHE A 64 0.63 -8.63 -2.06
C PHE A 64 -0.55 -8.63 -3.04
N GLU A 65 -0.35 -9.14 -4.27
CA GLU A 65 -1.34 -9.06 -5.35
C GLU A 65 -2.70 -9.72 -5.03
N HIS A 66 -2.73 -10.65 -4.07
CA HIS A 66 -3.95 -11.31 -3.58
C HIS A 66 -4.74 -10.46 -2.56
N LEU A 67 -4.13 -9.39 -2.05
CA LEU A 67 -4.75 -8.44 -1.13
C LEU A 67 -5.33 -7.24 -1.90
N GLN A 68 -6.19 -6.47 -1.22
CA GLN A 68 -6.84 -5.30 -1.84
C GLN A 68 -5.82 -4.17 -2.11
N PRO A 69 -5.67 -3.73 -3.37
CA PRO A 69 -4.76 -2.66 -3.76
C PRO A 69 -5.20 -1.31 -3.16
N PRO A 70 -4.30 -0.32 -3.07
CA PRO A 70 -4.69 1.03 -2.70
C PRO A 70 -5.57 1.63 -3.80
N ALA A 71 -6.52 2.48 -3.40
CA ALA A 71 -7.36 3.25 -4.30
C ALA A 71 -6.55 4.28 -5.11
N ALA A 72 -5.47 4.81 -4.54
CA ALA A 72 -4.60 5.76 -5.20
C ALA A 72 -3.20 5.85 -4.56
N LEU A 73 -2.24 6.34 -5.36
CA LEU A 73 -1.01 6.96 -4.85
C LEU A 73 -1.26 8.47 -4.79
N CYS A 74 -1.28 9.03 -3.60
CA CYS A 74 -1.57 10.44 -3.39
C CYS A 74 -0.33 11.18 -2.91
N ARG A 75 0.04 12.26 -3.60
CA ARG A 75 1.04 13.16 -3.05
C ARG A 75 0.45 13.85 -1.83
N ILE A 76 1.23 14.03 -0.78
CA ILE A 76 0.77 14.82 0.36
C ILE A 76 0.52 16.27 -0.06
N GLY A 77 -0.59 16.82 0.44
CA GLY A 77 -0.87 18.25 0.37
C GLY A 77 -0.48 18.91 1.69
N TYR A 78 -0.02 20.16 1.63
CA TYR A 78 0.20 20.94 2.84
C TYR A 78 -1.07 21.73 3.14
N HIS A 79 -1.72 21.41 4.26
CA HIS A 79 -2.95 22.11 4.66
C HIS A 79 -2.61 23.21 5.66
N ARG A 80 -3.38 24.30 5.68
CA ARG A 80 -3.27 25.34 6.71
C ARG A 80 -3.38 24.69 8.08
N PHE A 81 -2.58 25.17 9.02
CA PHE A 81 -2.47 24.65 10.39
C PHE A 81 -1.87 23.24 10.52
N SER A 82 -1.51 22.57 9.43
CA SER A 82 -0.73 21.33 9.51
C SER A 82 0.67 21.60 10.07
N PRO A 83 1.37 20.58 10.62
CA PRO A 83 2.78 20.70 10.99
C PRO A 83 3.65 21.23 9.86
N TYR A 84 3.44 20.75 8.63
CA TYR A 84 4.19 21.23 7.47
C TYR A 84 3.91 22.70 7.16
N HIS A 85 2.69 23.20 7.39
CA HIS A 85 2.39 24.61 7.20
C HIS A 85 2.96 25.49 8.32
N THR A 86 2.68 25.13 9.57
CA THR A 86 3.07 25.92 10.75
C THR A 86 4.58 25.96 10.97
N ARG A 87 5.29 24.88 10.61
CA ARG A 87 6.73 24.72 10.77
C ARG A 87 7.46 24.55 9.44
N ALA A 88 6.96 25.16 8.37
CA ALA A 88 7.49 25.01 7.01
C ALA A 88 9.00 25.17 6.91
N ARG A 89 9.57 26.16 7.62
CA ARG A 89 11.02 26.43 7.66
C ARG A 89 11.84 25.27 8.21
N GLU A 90 11.33 24.56 9.22
CA GLU A 90 12.01 23.39 9.82
C GLU A 90 12.12 22.24 8.82
N TYR A 91 11.15 22.13 7.91
CA TYR A 91 11.11 21.12 6.85
C TYR A 91 11.73 21.60 5.53
N GLY A 92 12.31 22.81 5.48
CA GLY A 92 12.89 23.39 4.27
C GLY A 92 11.86 23.75 3.18
N LEU A 93 10.57 23.82 3.53
CA LEU A 93 9.48 24.05 2.58
C LEU A 93 9.28 25.53 2.27
N LYS A 94 9.08 25.87 0.99
CA LYS A 94 8.72 27.22 0.53
C LYS A 94 7.29 27.20 0.04
N GLN A 95 6.35 27.40 0.95
CA GLN A 95 4.94 27.20 0.63
C GLN A 95 4.30 28.39 -0.06
N VAL A 96 3.54 28.11 -1.11
CA VAL A 96 2.66 29.05 -1.80
C VAL A 96 1.22 28.53 -1.73
N ALA A 97 0.24 29.44 -1.76
CA ALA A 97 -1.16 29.07 -1.86
C ALA A 97 -1.37 28.17 -3.10
N ALA A 98 -2.20 27.14 -2.96
CA ALA A 98 -2.44 26.21 -4.07
C ALA A 98 -2.95 27.00 -5.31
N PRO A 99 -2.40 26.77 -6.53
CA PRO A 99 -2.69 27.60 -7.70
C PRO A 99 -4.18 27.67 -8.08
N ALA A 100 -4.98 26.70 -7.63
CA ALA A 100 -6.43 26.69 -7.83
C ALA A 100 -7.13 27.91 -7.21
N TYR A 101 -6.61 28.47 -6.10
CA TYR A 101 -7.22 29.65 -5.46
C TYR A 101 -7.19 30.87 -6.39
N ALA A 102 -6.06 31.13 -7.05
CA ALA A 102 -5.91 32.25 -8.00
C ALA A 102 -6.79 32.13 -9.25
N ARG A 103 -7.35 30.93 -9.53
CA ARG A 103 -8.30 30.72 -10.64
C ARG A 103 -9.74 31.10 -10.27
N VAL A 104 -10.05 31.17 -8.98
CA VAL A 104 -11.40 31.44 -8.46
C VAL A 104 -11.48 32.83 -7.84
N TYR A 105 -10.44 33.23 -7.11
CA TYR A 105 -10.40 34.48 -6.36
C TYR A 105 -9.45 35.48 -7.01
N PRO A 106 -9.94 36.66 -7.45
CA PRO A 106 -9.13 37.67 -8.12
C PRO A 106 -8.35 38.55 -7.11
N PHE A 107 -7.62 37.92 -6.18
CA PHE A 107 -6.83 38.61 -5.17
C PHE A 107 -5.32 38.50 -5.45
N PRO A 108 -4.52 39.47 -4.98
CA PRO A 108 -3.06 39.35 -4.95
C PRO A 108 -2.59 38.11 -4.17
N GLU A 109 -1.39 37.61 -4.50
CA GLU A 109 -0.81 36.42 -3.87
C GLU A 109 -0.74 36.52 -2.34
N ALA A 110 -0.44 37.71 -1.80
CA ALA A 110 -0.39 37.93 -0.35
C ALA A 110 -1.74 37.66 0.34
N ASP A 111 -2.84 38.13 -0.26
CA ASP A 111 -4.19 37.91 0.27
C ASP A 111 -4.62 36.45 0.08
N LEU A 112 -4.20 35.81 -1.02
CA LEU A 112 -4.41 34.37 -1.22
C LEU A 112 -3.65 33.52 -0.21
N GLN A 113 -2.43 33.93 0.16
CA GLN A 113 -1.64 33.27 1.20
C GLN A 113 -2.33 33.31 2.55
N ASP A 114 -3.16 34.32 2.83
CA ASP A 114 -3.95 34.44 4.07
C ASP A 114 -5.32 33.75 3.98
N LEU A 115 -5.90 33.66 2.77
CA LEU A 115 -7.19 33.02 2.52
C LEU A 115 -7.09 31.48 2.35
N ALA A 116 -6.02 31.00 1.71
CA ALA A 116 -5.93 29.62 1.24
C ALA A 116 -5.89 28.60 2.38
N TYR A 117 -6.58 27.48 2.20
CA TYR A 117 -6.44 26.33 3.10
C TYR A 117 -5.42 25.31 2.58
N PHE A 118 -5.24 25.19 1.27
CA PHE A 118 -4.28 24.27 0.66
C PHE A 118 -3.06 25.02 0.15
N PHE A 119 -1.89 24.44 0.39
CA PHE A 119 -0.58 24.96 0.03
C PHE A 119 0.21 23.89 -0.72
N GLU A 120 1.06 24.36 -1.62
CA GLU A 120 2.02 23.57 -2.38
C GLU A 120 3.42 24.10 -2.15
N ASP A 121 4.45 23.31 -2.48
CA ASP A 121 5.82 23.81 -2.50
C ASP A 121 6.04 24.71 -3.72
N ALA A 122 6.87 25.73 -3.57
CA ALA A 122 7.11 26.72 -4.59
C ALA A 122 7.63 26.06 -5.88
N PRO A 123 7.29 26.61 -7.06
CA PRO A 123 7.84 26.14 -8.32
C PRO A 123 9.37 26.08 -8.28
N GLY A 124 9.94 24.94 -8.72
CA GLY A 124 11.38 24.70 -8.72
C GLY A 124 11.94 24.03 -7.46
N ALA A 125 11.13 23.78 -6.44
CA ALA A 125 11.50 22.84 -5.38
C ALA A 125 11.75 21.44 -5.96
N GLU A 126 12.76 20.74 -5.44
CA GLU A 126 13.07 19.37 -5.87
C GLU A 126 11.84 18.48 -5.65
N ARG A 127 11.28 17.98 -6.74
CA ARG A 127 10.20 17.01 -6.70
C ARG A 127 10.85 15.64 -6.66
N LEU A 128 10.59 14.88 -5.60
CA LEU A 128 10.87 13.44 -5.54
C LEU A 128 9.93 12.71 -6.53
N GLU A 129 10.20 12.88 -7.81
CA GLU A 129 9.60 12.13 -8.90
C GLU A 129 10.70 11.30 -9.57
N GLY A 130 11.34 10.46 -8.75
CA GLY A 130 12.46 9.62 -9.15
C GLY A 130 12.02 8.31 -9.83
N PRO A 131 13.02 7.52 -10.28
CA PRO A 131 12.79 6.21 -10.88
C PRO A 131 12.10 5.21 -9.92
N GLY A 132 12.35 5.28 -8.62
CA GLY A 132 11.74 4.46 -7.58
C GLY A 132 10.24 4.70 -7.48
N LEU A 133 9.80 5.96 -7.36
CA LEU A 133 8.38 6.32 -7.37
C LEU A 133 7.69 5.88 -8.66
N SER A 134 8.37 6.04 -9.80
CA SER A 134 7.86 5.60 -11.10
C SER A 134 7.65 4.07 -11.13
N LYS A 135 8.62 3.31 -10.61
CA LYS A 135 8.54 1.84 -10.46
C LYS A 135 7.38 1.45 -9.53
N LEU A 136 7.22 2.14 -8.41
CA LEU A 136 6.11 1.90 -7.47
C LEU A 136 4.76 2.14 -8.13
N ARG A 137 4.59 3.25 -8.85
CA ARG A 137 3.35 3.57 -9.59
C ARG A 137 3.03 2.48 -10.63
N GLN A 138 4.04 1.97 -11.33
CA GLN A 138 3.86 0.88 -12.29
C GLN A 138 3.38 -0.40 -11.60
N GLN A 139 4.02 -0.78 -10.48
CA GLN A 139 3.68 -2.01 -9.76
C GLN A 139 2.29 -1.94 -9.12
N VAL A 140 1.92 -0.80 -8.54
CA VAL A 140 0.57 -0.60 -8.00
C VAL A 140 -0.47 -0.62 -9.11
N THR A 141 -0.22 0.00 -10.27
CA THR A 141 -1.12 -0.12 -11.43
C THR A 141 -1.34 -1.58 -11.84
N ARG A 142 -0.27 -2.38 -11.89
CA ARG A 142 -0.35 -3.82 -12.20
C ARG A 142 -1.14 -4.58 -11.14
N TRP A 143 -0.88 -4.33 -9.86
CA TRP A 143 -1.62 -4.90 -8.76
C TRP A 143 -3.11 -4.60 -8.88
N THR A 144 -3.48 -3.33 -9.09
CA THR A 144 -4.88 -2.91 -9.29
C THR A 144 -5.53 -3.65 -10.44
N LEU A 145 -4.90 -3.68 -11.61
CA LEU A 145 -5.43 -4.39 -12.78
C LEU A 145 -5.61 -5.88 -12.50
N ARG A 146 -4.61 -6.57 -11.93
CA ARG A 146 -4.74 -8.01 -11.61
C ARG A 146 -5.84 -8.30 -10.60
N PHE A 147 -6.07 -7.38 -9.67
CA PHE A 147 -7.12 -7.54 -8.65
C PHE A 147 -8.53 -7.28 -9.22
N THR A 148 -8.67 -6.40 -10.20
CA THR A 148 -10.00 -5.94 -10.67
C THR A 148 -10.44 -6.46 -12.04
N SER A 149 -9.59 -7.14 -12.81
CA SER A 149 -9.85 -7.47 -14.24
C SER A 149 -10.90 -8.58 -14.52
N GLY A 150 -11.94 -8.71 -13.69
CA GLY A 150 -13.10 -9.59 -13.95
C GLY A 150 -12.84 -11.10 -13.89
N GLY A 151 -11.58 -11.53 -13.76
CA GLY A 151 -11.20 -12.91 -13.44
C GLY A 151 -10.97 -13.14 -11.94
N LEU A 152 -10.63 -14.37 -11.56
CA LEU A 152 -10.18 -14.64 -10.20
C LEU A 152 -8.94 -13.81 -9.90
N PRO A 153 -8.92 -13.02 -8.80
CA PRO A 153 -7.72 -12.29 -8.40
C PRO A 153 -6.59 -13.28 -8.10
N ALA A 154 -5.36 -12.77 -7.99
CA ALA A 154 -4.25 -13.60 -7.52
C ALA A 154 -4.62 -14.26 -6.17
N ILE A 155 -4.20 -15.50 -6.01
CA ILE A 155 -4.53 -16.32 -4.85
C ILE A 155 -3.23 -16.58 -4.10
N LEU A 156 -3.27 -16.32 -2.80
CA LEU A 156 -2.34 -16.90 -1.85
C LEU A 156 -3.19 -17.39 -0.67
N SER A 157 -3.62 -18.64 -0.73
CA SER A 157 -4.52 -19.23 0.24
C SER A 157 -3.85 -20.38 0.99
N LEU A 158 -4.23 -20.50 2.25
CA LEU A 158 -3.72 -21.48 3.21
C LEU A 158 -4.86 -22.43 3.61
N LEU A 159 -4.56 -23.72 3.56
CA LEU A 159 -5.38 -24.79 4.12
C LEU A 159 -4.57 -25.57 5.15
N ASP A 160 -5.02 -25.56 6.40
CA ASP A 160 -4.41 -26.31 7.49
C ASP A 160 -5.02 -27.72 7.58
N ARG A 161 -4.19 -28.74 7.49
CA ARG A 161 -4.54 -30.17 7.55
C ARG A 161 -3.88 -30.85 8.75
N GLU A 162 -3.83 -30.17 9.90
CA GLU A 162 -3.26 -30.62 11.19
C GLU A 162 -1.76 -30.95 11.16
N GLU A 163 -1.32 -31.86 10.30
CA GLU A 163 0.08 -32.25 10.13
C GLU A 163 0.81 -31.42 9.05
N GLN A 164 0.05 -30.87 8.08
CA GLN A 164 0.59 -30.11 6.96
C GLN A 164 -0.20 -28.83 6.68
N LEU A 165 0.51 -27.80 6.22
CA LEU A 165 -0.11 -26.62 5.61
C LEU A 165 0.05 -26.70 4.10
N GLU A 166 -1.07 -26.66 3.39
CA GLU A 166 -1.10 -26.57 1.94
C GLU A 166 -1.34 -25.10 1.55
N ILE A 167 -0.43 -24.55 0.75
CA ILE A 167 -0.54 -23.17 0.26
C ILE A 167 -0.67 -23.20 -1.27
N LEU A 168 -1.72 -22.58 -1.80
CA LEU A 168 -1.91 -22.34 -3.23
C LEU A 168 -1.46 -20.90 -3.55
N ASP A 169 -0.55 -20.76 -4.49
CA ASP A 169 -0.03 -19.46 -4.94
C ASP A 169 -0.21 -19.28 -6.47
N THR A 170 -0.91 -18.22 -6.87
CA THR A 170 -1.10 -17.81 -8.27
C THR A 170 -0.66 -16.36 -8.51
N ARG A 171 0.04 -15.75 -7.53
CA ARG A 171 0.66 -14.42 -7.66
C ARG A 171 1.72 -14.44 -8.76
N SER A 172 2.02 -13.28 -9.33
CA SER A 172 3.00 -13.15 -10.41
C SER A 172 4.42 -13.48 -9.93
N CYS A 173 4.67 -13.36 -8.63
CA CYS A 173 5.94 -13.70 -8.00
C CYS A 173 6.02 -15.13 -7.44
N ALA A 174 5.00 -15.97 -7.68
CA ALA A 174 4.97 -17.32 -7.13
C ALA A 174 6.18 -18.13 -7.63
N THR A 175 6.99 -18.67 -6.72
CA THR A 175 8.10 -19.56 -7.09
C THR A 175 7.58 -20.94 -7.49
N ARG A 176 6.44 -21.36 -6.92
CA ARG A 176 5.73 -22.60 -7.21
C ARG A 176 4.23 -22.36 -7.06
N ARG A 177 3.41 -23.19 -7.72
CA ARG A 177 1.94 -23.09 -7.56
C ARG A 177 1.43 -23.66 -6.24
N ARG A 178 2.14 -24.64 -5.66
CA ARG A 178 1.73 -25.32 -4.42
C ARG A 178 2.95 -25.45 -3.51
N HIS A 179 2.78 -25.07 -2.25
CA HIS A 179 3.75 -25.30 -1.19
C HIS A 179 3.11 -26.21 -0.13
N VAL A 180 3.94 -27.03 0.49
CA VAL A 180 3.56 -27.87 1.63
C VAL A 180 4.55 -27.59 2.75
N LEU A 181 4.07 -27.08 3.88
CA LEU A 181 4.88 -26.84 5.07
C LEU A 181 4.50 -27.88 6.13
N ASN A 182 5.50 -28.55 6.70
CA ASN A 182 5.34 -29.59 7.71
C ASN A 182 6.19 -29.28 8.94
N GLY A 183 5.90 -29.93 10.06
CA GLY A 183 6.71 -29.85 11.29
C GLY A 183 6.97 -28.41 11.74
N ALA A 184 8.24 -28.07 11.99
CA ALA A 184 8.66 -26.75 12.46
C ALA A 184 8.27 -25.61 11.50
N ALA A 185 8.39 -25.82 10.18
CA ALA A 185 8.03 -24.81 9.19
C ALA A 185 6.54 -24.45 9.23
N ARG A 186 5.67 -25.46 9.42
CA ARG A 186 4.22 -25.25 9.63
C ARG A 186 3.96 -24.41 10.87
N LEU A 187 4.54 -24.80 12.01
CA LEU A 187 4.32 -24.11 13.29
C LEU A 187 4.80 -22.65 13.23
N LEU A 188 5.99 -22.42 12.66
CA LEU A 188 6.53 -21.07 12.45
C LEU A 188 5.63 -20.23 11.56
N TYR A 189 5.12 -20.78 10.46
CA TYR A 189 4.22 -20.06 9.55
C TYR A 189 2.92 -19.64 10.24
N LEU A 190 2.34 -20.52 11.07
CA LEU A 190 1.13 -20.21 11.84
C LEU A 190 1.37 -19.12 12.90
N GLU A 191 2.51 -19.16 13.59
CA GLU A 191 2.87 -18.12 14.57
C GLU A 191 3.11 -16.75 13.93
N CYS A 192 3.60 -16.74 12.69
CA CYS A 192 3.73 -15.54 11.86
C CYS A 192 2.39 -14.99 11.33
N ASP A 193 1.23 -15.51 11.73
CA ASP A 193 -0.05 -14.90 11.37
C ASP A 193 -0.18 -13.45 11.85
N SER A 194 0.44 -13.17 13.00
CA SER A 194 0.75 -11.82 13.46
C SER A 194 2.25 -11.56 13.28
N SER A 195 2.66 -10.30 13.14
CA SER A 195 4.09 -10.03 12.96
C SER A 195 4.93 -10.43 14.18
N GLN A 196 5.94 -11.27 13.98
CA GLN A 196 6.81 -11.85 15.02
C GLN A 196 8.29 -11.57 14.77
N THR A 197 9.11 -11.61 15.82
CA THR A 197 10.58 -11.62 15.69
C THR A 197 11.12 -13.06 15.74
N PRO A 198 12.29 -13.35 15.14
CA PRO A 198 12.93 -14.66 15.25
C PRO A 198 13.13 -15.13 16.69
N GLN A 199 13.47 -14.22 17.61
CA GLN A 199 13.67 -14.54 19.02
C GLN A 199 12.36 -14.94 19.73
N SER A 200 11.25 -14.27 19.41
CA SER A 200 9.92 -14.63 19.92
C SER A 200 9.51 -16.03 19.46
N LEU A 201 9.74 -16.33 18.17
CA LEU A 201 9.44 -17.62 17.56
C LEU A 201 10.29 -18.75 18.17
N ALA A 202 11.60 -18.54 18.29
CA ALA A 202 12.52 -19.50 18.89
C ALA A 202 12.12 -19.84 20.34
N SER A 203 11.81 -18.82 21.14
CA SER A 203 11.35 -19.01 22.52
C SER A 203 10.02 -19.75 22.61
N ARG A 204 9.04 -19.43 21.74
CA ARG A 204 7.69 -19.99 21.82
C ARG A 204 7.65 -21.44 21.37
N LEU A 205 8.39 -21.79 20.33
CA LEU A 205 8.42 -23.13 19.77
C LEU A 205 9.54 -24.01 20.34
N SER A 206 10.35 -23.47 21.27
CA SER A 206 11.51 -24.16 21.85
C SER A 206 12.48 -24.69 20.78
N LEU A 207 12.73 -23.87 19.75
CA LEU A 207 13.63 -24.18 18.64
C LEU A 207 14.92 -23.36 18.73
N PRO A 208 16.07 -23.89 18.27
CA PRO A 208 17.28 -23.11 18.06
C PRO A 208 17.04 -21.93 17.11
N LEU A 209 17.62 -20.76 17.43
CA LEU A 209 17.43 -19.55 16.62
C LEU A 209 17.93 -19.73 15.17
N GLU A 210 19.00 -20.48 14.97
CA GLU A 210 19.54 -20.82 13.64
C GLU A 210 18.51 -21.59 12.80
N GLN A 211 17.89 -22.63 13.39
CA GLN A 211 16.84 -23.40 12.72
C GLN A 211 15.61 -22.54 12.40
N VAL A 212 15.23 -21.61 13.28
CA VAL A 212 14.15 -20.65 13.01
C VAL A 212 14.51 -19.78 11.82
N GLN A 213 15.73 -19.24 11.78
CA GLN A 213 16.18 -18.36 10.70
C GLN A 213 16.21 -19.09 9.35
N GLU A 214 16.72 -20.32 9.31
CA GLU A 214 16.71 -21.16 8.10
C GLU A 214 15.30 -21.35 7.53
N HIS A 215 14.32 -21.64 8.38
CA HIS A 215 12.93 -21.78 7.96
C HIS A 215 12.31 -20.46 7.49
N LEU A 216 12.57 -19.35 8.20
CA LEU A 216 12.09 -18.03 7.81
C LEU A 216 12.67 -17.59 6.46
N ASP A 217 13.96 -17.80 6.23
CA ASP A 217 14.66 -17.45 5.00
C ASP A 217 14.14 -18.29 3.82
N ALA A 218 13.92 -19.59 4.03
CA ALA A 218 13.32 -20.47 3.01
C ALA A 218 11.91 -20.00 2.61
N MET A 219 11.06 -19.67 3.59
CA MET A 219 9.70 -19.17 3.33
C MET A 219 9.69 -17.76 2.73
N GLN A 220 10.68 -16.91 3.06
CA GLN A 220 10.86 -15.59 2.46
C GLN A 220 11.32 -15.70 1.00
N ALA A 221 12.23 -16.63 0.69
CA ALA A 221 12.67 -16.92 -0.68
C ALA A 221 11.50 -17.37 -1.57
N ASP A 222 10.55 -18.12 -1.01
CA ASP A 222 9.29 -18.50 -1.65
C ASP A 222 8.21 -17.39 -1.65
N ARG A 223 8.53 -16.18 -1.16
CA ARG A 223 7.61 -15.04 -1.05
C ARG A 223 6.36 -15.33 -0.20
N LEU A 224 6.45 -16.27 0.75
CA LEU A 224 5.34 -16.64 1.64
C LEU A 224 5.30 -15.78 2.92
N LEU A 225 6.44 -15.18 3.27
CA LEU A 225 6.58 -14.22 4.38
C LEU A 225 6.97 -12.83 3.85
N ALA A 226 6.39 -11.79 4.43
CA ALA A 226 6.94 -10.44 4.36
C ALA A 226 7.85 -10.19 5.56
N GLN A 227 8.91 -9.40 5.35
CA GLN A 227 9.84 -9.02 6.40
C GLN A 227 10.08 -7.51 6.37
N GLN A 228 10.01 -6.90 7.55
CA GLN A 228 10.38 -5.50 7.73
C GLN A 228 10.71 -5.23 9.20
N GLY A 229 11.73 -4.41 9.45
CA GLY A 229 12.12 -4.05 10.82
C GLY A 229 12.50 -5.25 11.70
N GLY A 230 13.09 -6.31 11.11
CA GLY A 230 13.45 -7.55 11.81
C GLY A 230 12.26 -8.42 12.23
N ARG A 231 11.05 -8.11 11.73
CA ARG A 231 9.83 -8.86 11.98
C ARG A 231 9.36 -9.57 10.72
N TYR A 232 8.67 -10.69 10.89
CA TYR A 232 8.13 -11.54 9.82
C TYR A 232 6.61 -11.66 9.94
N LEU A 233 5.91 -11.66 8.81
CA LEU A 233 4.46 -11.81 8.71
C LEU A 233 4.10 -12.80 7.60
N ALA A 234 3.25 -13.78 7.91
CA ALA A 234 2.69 -14.73 6.96
C ALA A 234 1.65 -14.09 6.06
N LEU A 235 1.86 -14.21 4.75
CA LEU A 235 1.06 -13.52 3.73
C LEU A 235 -0.21 -14.26 3.31
N ALA A 236 -0.24 -15.60 3.45
CA ALA A 236 -1.36 -16.39 2.97
C ALA A 236 -2.63 -16.14 3.78
N THR A 237 -3.74 -16.05 3.07
CA THR A 237 -5.08 -15.89 3.66
C THR A 237 -5.70 -17.25 3.98
N ARG A 238 -6.38 -17.38 5.11
CA ARG A 238 -6.99 -18.64 5.54
C ARG A 238 -8.30 -18.96 4.81
N GLY A 239 -8.45 -20.23 4.45
CA GLY A 239 -9.74 -20.82 4.08
C GLY A 239 -10.30 -20.35 2.73
N GLN A 240 -11.62 -20.40 2.60
CA GLN A 240 -12.34 -19.87 1.44
C GLN A 240 -12.58 -18.37 1.66
N LEU A 241 -11.93 -17.55 0.84
CA LEU A 241 -12.08 -16.11 0.88
C LEU A 241 -13.53 -15.72 0.52
N PRO A 242 -14.19 -14.87 1.32
CA PRO A 242 -15.46 -14.29 0.93
C PRO A 242 -15.32 -13.48 -0.36
N ASP A 243 -16.38 -13.48 -1.17
CA ASP A 243 -16.48 -12.54 -2.29
C ASP A 243 -16.52 -11.11 -1.74
N LEU A 244 -15.71 -10.23 -2.33
CA LEU A 244 -15.82 -8.81 -2.04
C LEU A 244 -17.05 -8.27 -2.77
N TRP A 245 -17.77 -7.35 -2.12
CA TRP A 245 -18.90 -6.67 -2.75
C TRP A 245 -18.48 -6.06 -4.08
N HIS A 246 -19.31 -6.27 -5.10
CA HIS A 246 -19.09 -5.64 -6.39
C HIS A 246 -19.12 -4.13 -6.19
N PRO A 247 -18.31 -3.33 -6.90
CA PRO A 247 -18.35 -1.87 -6.77
C PRO A 247 -19.76 -1.29 -6.91
N SER A 248 -20.62 -1.91 -7.73
CA SER A 248 -22.05 -1.53 -7.89
C SER A 248 -22.89 -1.65 -6.63
N ASP A 249 -22.48 -2.52 -5.71
CA ASP A 249 -23.23 -2.82 -4.50
C ASP A 249 -22.79 -1.91 -3.34
N PHE A 250 -21.83 -1.01 -3.60
CA PHE A 250 -21.38 -0.04 -2.61
C PHE A 250 -22.52 0.93 -2.27
N PRO A 251 -22.94 1.03 -0.99
CA PRO A 251 -24.11 1.82 -0.60
C PRO A 251 -23.93 3.34 -0.78
N GLY A 252 -22.68 3.81 -0.91
CA GLY A 252 -22.37 5.19 -1.29
C GLY A 252 -22.55 5.50 -2.79
N GLY A 253 -23.00 4.51 -3.57
CA GLY A 253 -23.14 4.59 -5.02
C GLY A 253 -21.85 4.28 -5.76
N SER A 254 -21.98 3.84 -7.01
CA SER A 254 -20.85 3.61 -7.90
C SER A 254 -21.05 4.32 -9.21
N LEU A 255 -20.02 4.99 -9.70
CA LEU A 255 -19.95 5.44 -11.09
C LEU A 255 -19.12 4.43 -11.87
N SER A 256 -19.78 3.55 -12.62
CA SER A 256 -19.14 2.84 -13.72
C SER A 256 -19.31 3.74 -14.95
N PRO A 257 -18.29 4.52 -15.35
CA PRO A 257 -18.42 5.35 -16.54
C PRO A 257 -18.74 4.44 -17.73
N ARG A 258 -19.84 4.72 -18.44
CA ARG A 258 -20.04 4.13 -19.77
C ARG A 258 -19.06 4.84 -20.70
N PRO A 259 -18.06 4.15 -21.28
CA PRO A 259 -17.03 4.78 -22.11
C PRO A 259 -17.64 5.61 -23.25
N GLU A 260 -18.74 5.11 -23.82
CA GLU A 260 -19.55 5.77 -24.85
C GLU A 260 -20.06 7.15 -24.38
N SER A 261 -20.57 7.25 -23.16
CA SER A 261 -21.10 8.50 -22.59
C SER A 261 -20.03 9.54 -22.24
N LEU A 262 -18.76 9.14 -22.09
CA LEU A 262 -17.64 10.04 -21.83
C LEU A 262 -17.18 10.73 -23.12
N LEU A 263 -17.18 10.00 -24.25
CA LEU A 263 -16.80 10.54 -25.56
C LEU A 263 -17.82 11.56 -26.10
N ASP A 264 -19.07 11.47 -25.66
CA ASP A 264 -20.14 12.41 -26.00
C ASP A 264 -20.17 13.66 -25.08
N GLN A 265 -19.25 13.78 -24.13
CA GLN A 265 -19.25 14.92 -23.22
C GLN A 265 -18.76 16.21 -23.90
N PRO A 266 -19.48 17.35 -23.75
CA PRO A 266 -19.16 18.61 -24.43
C PRO A 266 -17.76 19.18 -24.14
N TRP A 267 -17.15 18.78 -23.03
CA TRP A 267 -15.84 19.26 -22.59
C TRP A 267 -14.67 18.43 -23.14
N LEU A 268 -14.93 17.23 -23.67
CA LEU A 268 -13.93 16.40 -24.37
C LEU A 268 -13.82 16.77 -25.86
N GLN A 269 -14.92 17.21 -26.49
CA GLN A 269 -14.89 17.64 -27.90
C GLN A 269 -14.25 19.03 -28.12
N LYS A 270 -14.00 19.81 -27.06
CA LYS A 270 -13.39 21.14 -27.16
C LYS A 270 -11.87 21.14 -27.38
N VAL A 271 -11.20 19.99 -27.40
CA VAL A 271 -9.74 19.91 -27.55
C VAL A 271 -9.28 19.72 -29.01
N ALA A 272 -10.19 19.42 -29.95
CA ALA A 272 -9.85 19.16 -31.35
C ALA A 272 -9.91 20.42 -32.27
N GLY A 273 -9.76 21.62 -31.70
CA GLY A 273 -9.84 22.87 -32.46
C GLY A 273 -9.12 24.02 -31.76
N ALA A 274 -7.80 23.93 -31.67
CA ALA A 274 -6.88 25.05 -31.47
C ALA A 274 -5.56 24.74 -32.20
#